data_AF-S7TT44-F1
#
_entry.id   AF-S7TT44-F1
#
_cell.length_a   1.000
_cell.length_b   1.000
_cell.length_c   1.000
_cell.angle_alpha   90.00
_cell.angle_beta   90.00
_cell.angle_gamma   90.00
#
_symmetry.space_group_name_H-M   'P 1'
#
loop_
_entity.id
_entity.type
_entity.pdbx_description
1 polymer ?
#
loop_
_entity_poly.entity_id
_entity_poly.type
_entity_poly.pdbx_seq_one_letter_code
_entity_poly.pdbx_strand_id
1 'polypeptide(L)'
;MEIQLSTFMMVTGYRIEVPAYESRQLRWKIITASDGNITALREIETGTGDMIMNAQEIMNREDFKRCAAFHGHVCPGLSIGYRAARAAMAWLAERRSEDEEIVAVVETDACSADAVQVLTGCTFGKGNFIYKDHGKMVLTLLSRKTGQGVRVALRPEAFSPDAEHTALIRKVMAGEASEAERTRFEELHLKRTRDLLEAPTEALFNLTPAETPMPAKARIEPSALCARCGEPTMPSKMETVDGRQICRGCL
;
A
#
# COMPACT_ATOMS: atom_id res chain seq x y z
N MET A 1 60.73 -5.02 -17.28
CA MET A 1 61.63 -4.83 -18.44
C MET A 1 60.83 -5.24 -19.67
N GLU A 2 60.65 -4.29 -20.58
CA GLU A 2 60.21 -4.32 -21.99
C GLU A 2 59.46 -5.56 -22.54
N ILE A 3 58.19 -5.41 -22.95
CA ILE A 3 57.69 -5.06 -24.31
C ILE A 3 57.81 -6.23 -25.30
N GLN A 4 56.66 -6.72 -25.78
CA GLN A 4 56.46 -6.86 -27.22
C GLN A 4 55.02 -6.52 -27.65
N LEU A 5 54.97 -5.48 -28.50
CA LEU A 5 53.93 -4.99 -29.41
C LEU A 5 53.39 -6.13 -30.31
N SER A 6 52.25 -6.12 -31.01
CA SER A 6 51.15 -5.18 -31.30
C SER A 6 50.21 -5.93 -32.25
N THR A 7 48.90 -5.69 -32.24
CA THR A 7 48.12 -5.41 -33.47
C THR A 7 46.87 -4.64 -33.07
N PHE A 8 46.76 -3.42 -33.59
CA PHE A 8 45.65 -2.49 -33.41
C PHE A 8 44.59 -2.72 -34.51
N MET A 9 43.32 -2.67 -34.15
CA MET A 9 42.28 -2.09 -35.01
C MET A 9 41.36 -1.25 -34.15
N MET A 10 41.50 0.08 -34.27
CA MET A 10 40.64 1.07 -33.61
C MET A 10 39.35 1.24 -34.41
N VAL A 11 38.19 0.99 -33.79
CA VAL A 11 36.98 1.80 -33.97
C VAL A 11 36.20 1.82 -32.64
N THR A 12 36.09 3.02 -32.07
CA THR A 12 35.18 3.48 -31.00
C THR A 12 35.13 2.69 -29.68
N GLY A 13 35.60 3.36 -28.62
CA GLY A 13 35.80 2.78 -27.30
C GLY A 13 34.52 2.53 -26.52
N TYR A 14 34.39 1.30 -26.04
CA TYR A 14 33.78 0.97 -24.76
C TYR A 14 34.58 -0.18 -24.15
N ARG A 15 34.99 -0.01 -22.89
CA ARG A 15 35.63 -1.04 -22.07
C ARG A 15 34.52 -1.69 -21.24
N ILE A 16 34.20 -2.95 -21.51
CA ILE A 16 33.22 -3.72 -20.74
C ILE A 16 34.00 -4.52 -19.69
N GLU A 17 33.95 -4.09 -18.44
CA GLU A 17 34.28 -4.95 -17.29
C GLU A 17 32.97 -5.51 -16.72
N VAL A 18 32.83 -6.83 -16.71
CA VAL A 18 31.66 -7.54 -16.20
C VAL A 18 32.03 -8.13 -14.83
N PRO A 19 31.40 -7.73 -13.71
CA PRO A 19 31.45 -8.52 -12.50
C PRO A 19 30.45 -9.67 -12.61
N ALA A 20 30.91 -10.88 -12.33
CA ALA A 20 30.07 -12.06 -12.22
C ALA A 20 29.27 -12.04 -10.91
N TYR A 21 27.96 -11.78 -10.97
CA TYR A 21 26.99 -12.38 -10.05
C TYR A 21 25.55 -12.18 -10.55
N GLU A 22 24.81 -13.28 -10.63
CA GLU A 22 23.42 -13.36 -11.10
C GLU A 22 22.44 -12.66 -10.15
N SER A 23 21.65 -11.71 -10.66
CA SER A 23 20.30 -11.43 -10.15
C SER A 23 19.46 -10.73 -11.22
N ARG A 24 18.26 -11.27 -11.48
CA ARG A 24 17.30 -10.73 -12.44
C ARG A 24 16.73 -9.41 -11.91
N GLN A 25 17.36 -8.29 -12.25
CA GLN A 25 16.76 -6.97 -12.14
C GLN A 25 16.03 -6.62 -13.43
N LEU A 26 14.71 -6.40 -13.31
CA LEU A 26 13.87 -5.78 -14.32
C LEU A 26 14.49 -4.43 -14.73
N ARG A 27 14.91 -4.32 -16.00
CA ARG A 27 15.35 -3.05 -16.59
C ARG A 27 14.15 -2.41 -17.28
N TRP A 28 13.75 -1.22 -16.82
CA TRP A 28 12.95 -0.32 -17.65
C TRP A 28 13.83 0.19 -18.79
N LYS A 29 13.42 -0.05 -20.03
CA LYS A 29 14.05 0.53 -21.23
C LYS A 29 13.06 1.51 -21.85
N ILE A 30 13.35 2.80 -21.75
CA ILE A 30 12.74 3.79 -22.64
C ILE A 30 13.45 3.66 -23.99
N ILE A 31 12.70 3.29 -25.04
CA ILE A 31 13.22 3.25 -26.41
C ILE A 31 12.64 4.46 -27.14
N THR A 32 13.48 5.43 -27.43
CA THR A 32 13.19 6.51 -28.39
C THR A 32 13.76 6.12 -29.75
N ALA A 33 12.93 6.16 -30.79
CA ALA A 33 13.40 6.05 -32.17
C ALA A 33 14.09 7.36 -32.59
N SER A 34 15.12 7.25 -33.42
CA SER A 34 16.06 8.33 -33.80
C SER A 34 15.46 9.45 -34.66
N ASP A 35 14.18 9.36 -35.00
CA ASP A 35 13.44 10.28 -35.87
C ASP A 35 12.24 10.95 -35.19
N GLY A 36 12.06 10.77 -33.88
CA GLY A 36 11.18 11.61 -33.07
C GLY A 36 9.67 11.37 -33.22
N ASN A 37 9.22 10.35 -33.96
CA ASN A 37 7.82 9.95 -34.03
C ASN A 37 7.57 8.59 -33.36
N ILE A 38 6.52 8.52 -32.54
CA ILE A 38 6.07 7.28 -31.89
C ILE A 38 5.23 6.50 -32.91
N THR A 39 5.76 5.41 -33.45
CA THR A 39 5.00 4.47 -34.29
C THR A 39 5.00 3.07 -33.71
N ALA A 40 3.79 2.53 -33.59
CA ALA A 40 3.38 1.16 -33.30
C ALA A 40 3.47 0.68 -31.84
N LEU A 41 2.30 0.66 -31.19
CA LEU A 41 1.99 -0.27 -30.10
C LEU A 41 2.03 -1.69 -30.69
N ARG A 42 3.13 -2.41 -30.48
CA ARG A 42 3.16 -3.86 -30.67
C ARG A 42 2.70 -4.49 -29.36
N GLU A 43 1.71 -5.38 -29.43
CA GLU A 43 1.34 -6.28 -28.33
C GLU A 43 2.60 -6.92 -27.76
N ILE A 44 2.96 -6.49 -26.55
CA ILE A 44 3.90 -7.24 -25.71
C ILE A 44 2.98 -8.06 -24.83
N GLU A 45 2.88 -9.36 -25.10
CA GLU A 45 2.36 -10.34 -24.16
C GLU A 45 3.22 -10.28 -22.88
N THR A 46 2.84 -9.43 -21.94
CA THR A 46 3.45 -9.38 -20.62
C THR A 46 2.87 -10.51 -19.79
N GLY A 47 3.60 -11.62 -19.71
CA GLY A 47 3.45 -12.58 -18.63
C GLY A 47 3.44 -11.85 -17.29
N THR A 48 2.35 -12.05 -16.54
CA THR A 48 1.99 -11.41 -15.26
C THR A 48 1.74 -9.90 -15.31
N GLY A 49 0.77 -9.45 -16.11
CA GLY A 49 0.19 -8.10 -16.06
C GLY A 49 -1.33 -8.20 -15.96
N ASP A 50 -1.95 -7.38 -15.10
CA ASP A 50 -3.40 -7.35 -14.86
C ASP A 50 -4.21 -7.51 -16.16
N MET A 51 -4.86 -8.66 -16.35
CA MET A 51 -6.01 -8.72 -17.25
C MET A 51 -7.01 -7.68 -16.75
N ILE A 52 -7.63 -6.92 -17.66
CA ILE A 52 -8.74 -6.03 -17.35
C ILE A 52 -9.89 -6.91 -16.84
N MET A 53 -9.86 -7.25 -15.55
CA MET A 53 -10.93 -7.97 -14.87
C MET A 53 -12.04 -6.97 -14.62
N ASN A 54 -13.27 -7.36 -14.95
CA ASN A 54 -14.41 -6.53 -14.61
C ASN A 54 -14.54 -6.46 -13.07
N ALA A 55 -15.06 -5.35 -12.55
CA ALA A 55 -15.19 -5.16 -11.10
C ALA A 55 -15.99 -6.28 -10.43
N GLN A 56 -16.94 -6.89 -11.15
CA GLN A 56 -17.76 -7.98 -10.64
C GLN A 56 -16.94 -9.24 -10.36
N GLU A 57 -16.01 -9.59 -11.24
CA GLU A 57 -15.05 -10.68 -11.06
C GLU A 57 -14.15 -10.40 -9.85
N ILE A 58 -13.62 -9.18 -9.74
CA ILE A 58 -12.79 -8.77 -8.61
C ILE A 58 -13.57 -8.92 -7.29
N MET A 59 -14.80 -8.39 -7.25
CA MET A 59 -15.67 -8.48 -6.07
C MET A 59 -16.06 -9.93 -5.73
N ASN A 60 -16.03 -10.83 -6.71
CA ASN A 60 -16.31 -12.24 -6.51
C ASN A 60 -15.12 -13.07 -6.02
N ARG A 61 -13.90 -12.52 -6.07
CA ARG A 61 -12.70 -13.19 -5.54
C ARG A 61 -12.80 -13.39 -4.04
N GLU A 62 -12.23 -14.50 -3.58
CA GLU A 62 -12.21 -14.85 -2.15
C GLU A 62 -11.45 -13.80 -1.31
N ASP A 63 -10.34 -13.27 -1.85
CA ASP A 63 -9.55 -12.25 -1.17
C ASP A 63 -10.34 -10.94 -0.95
N PHE A 64 -11.11 -10.50 -1.94
CA PHE A 64 -11.97 -9.32 -1.84
C PHE A 64 -13.16 -9.56 -0.91
N LYS A 65 -13.84 -10.71 -1.03
CA LYS A 65 -14.95 -11.10 -0.15
C LYS A 65 -14.54 -11.11 1.31
N ARG A 66 -13.33 -11.59 1.63
CA ARG A 66 -12.77 -11.52 2.99
C ARG A 66 -12.57 -10.10 3.47
N CYS A 67 -12.13 -9.19 2.60
CA CYS A 67 -12.03 -7.76 2.94
C CYS A 67 -13.40 -7.16 3.26
N ALA A 68 -14.39 -7.42 2.39
CA ALA A 68 -15.75 -6.93 2.58
C ALA A 68 -16.42 -7.52 3.84
N ALA A 69 -16.20 -8.80 4.13
CA ALA A 69 -16.71 -9.45 5.33
C ALA A 69 -16.08 -8.90 6.62
N PHE A 70 -14.77 -8.64 6.61
CA PHE A 70 -14.08 -8.03 7.74
C PHE A 70 -14.53 -6.58 7.98
N HIS A 71 -14.70 -5.80 6.91
CA HIS A 71 -15.10 -4.40 6.98
C HIS A 71 -16.62 -4.21 7.22
N GLY A 72 -17.43 -5.19 6.83
CA GLY A 72 -18.89 -5.20 6.97
C GLY A 72 -19.67 -4.70 5.75
N HIS A 73 -19.02 -4.06 4.77
CA HIS A 73 -19.66 -3.62 3.53
C HIS A 73 -18.64 -3.40 2.40
N VAL A 74 -19.13 -3.12 1.19
CA VAL A 74 -18.30 -2.73 0.03
C VAL A 74 -18.43 -1.23 -0.20
N CYS A 75 -17.29 -0.53 -0.25
CA CYS A 75 -17.25 0.91 -0.50
C CYS A 75 -15.99 1.31 -1.29
N PRO A 76 -15.93 2.52 -1.86
CA PRO A 76 -14.75 3.06 -2.54
C PRO A 76 -13.49 3.02 -1.67
N GLY A 77 -13.60 3.30 -0.36
CA GLY A 77 -12.46 3.28 0.56
C GLY A 77 -11.85 1.89 0.71
N LEU A 78 -12.69 0.85 0.86
CA LEU A 78 -12.25 -0.54 0.89
C LEU A 78 -11.56 -0.94 -0.41
N SER A 79 -12.13 -0.56 -1.57
CA SER A 79 -11.57 -0.84 -2.89
C SER A 79 -10.20 -0.21 -3.10
N ILE A 80 -9.99 1.03 -2.62
CA ILE A 80 -8.67 1.69 -2.63
C ILE A 80 -7.66 0.87 -1.82
N GLY A 81 -8.02 0.46 -0.59
CA GLY A 81 -7.15 -0.35 0.25
C GLY A 81 -6.81 -1.70 -0.37
N TYR A 82 -7.80 -2.38 -0.98
CA TYR A 82 -7.62 -3.65 -1.67
C TYR A 82 -6.60 -3.52 -2.82
N ARG A 83 -6.78 -2.51 -3.69
CA ARG A 83 -5.88 -2.25 -4.82
C ARG A 83 -4.49 -1.85 -4.34
N ALA A 84 -4.37 -0.97 -3.34
CA ALA A 84 -3.09 -0.53 -2.79
C ALA A 84 -2.29 -1.68 -2.16
N ALA A 85 -2.94 -2.52 -1.36
CA ALA A 85 -2.31 -3.67 -0.72
C ALA A 85 -1.85 -4.70 -1.75
N ARG A 86 -2.67 -5.02 -2.76
CA ARG A 86 -2.26 -5.93 -3.84
C ARG A 86 -1.07 -5.40 -4.63
N ALA A 87 -1.07 -4.10 -4.98
CA ALA A 87 0.03 -3.46 -5.67
C ALA A 87 1.33 -3.51 -4.84
N ALA A 88 1.25 -3.22 -3.54
CA ALA A 88 2.40 -3.28 -2.64
C ALA A 88 2.97 -4.70 -2.48
N MET A 89 2.10 -5.69 -2.29
CA MET A 89 2.50 -7.10 -2.17
C MET A 89 3.15 -7.62 -3.46
N ALA A 90 2.60 -7.25 -4.62
CA ALA A 90 3.15 -7.59 -5.92
C ALA A 90 4.53 -6.96 -6.13
N TRP A 91 4.70 -5.67 -5.78
CA TRP A 91 5.98 -4.97 -5.87
C TRP A 91 7.07 -5.64 -5.02
N LEU A 92 6.74 -6.04 -3.80
CA LEU A 92 7.67 -6.71 -2.89
C LEU A 92 7.90 -8.20 -3.21
N ALA A 93 7.08 -8.79 -4.09
CA ALA A 93 7.01 -10.24 -4.32
C ALA A 93 6.83 -11.04 -3.02
N GLU A 94 6.06 -10.50 -2.08
CA GLU A 94 5.82 -11.08 -0.77
C GLU A 94 4.49 -11.86 -0.70
N ARG A 95 4.34 -12.67 0.34
CA ARG A 95 3.09 -13.36 0.69
C ARG A 95 2.52 -12.82 1.98
N ARG A 96 1.22 -13.02 2.20
CA ARG A 96 0.54 -12.60 3.43
C ARG A 96 1.34 -13.03 4.66
N SER A 97 1.63 -12.09 5.56
CA SER A 97 2.44 -12.32 6.76
C SER A 97 1.69 -13.17 7.80
N GLU A 98 2.39 -14.18 8.33
CA GLU A 98 1.89 -15.05 9.38
C GLU A 98 2.08 -14.36 10.74
N ASP A 99 3.27 -13.82 10.98
CA ASP A 99 3.63 -13.08 12.19
C ASP A 99 3.97 -11.63 11.85
N GLU A 100 5.26 -11.26 11.89
CA GLU A 100 5.77 -9.91 11.65
C GLU A 100 6.73 -9.82 10.45
N GLU A 101 6.72 -10.76 9.49
CA GLU A 101 7.64 -10.76 8.33
C GLU A 101 7.52 -9.49 7.48
N ILE A 102 6.32 -8.91 7.46
CA ILE A 102 6.00 -7.69 6.73
C ILE A 102 5.47 -6.68 7.75
N VAL A 103 5.76 -5.40 7.51
CA VAL A 103 5.21 -4.29 8.28
C VAL A 103 4.41 -3.38 7.35
N ALA A 104 3.17 -3.10 7.72
CA ALA A 104 2.33 -2.10 7.06
C ALA A 104 2.31 -0.82 7.90
N VAL A 105 2.61 0.30 7.26
CA VAL A 105 2.44 1.64 7.84
C VAL A 105 1.36 2.35 7.04
N VAL A 106 0.23 2.66 7.67
CA VAL A 106 -0.87 3.41 7.06
C VAL A 106 -0.90 4.83 7.59
N GLU A 107 -1.21 5.80 6.74
CA GLU A 107 -1.27 7.22 7.09
C GLU A 107 -2.71 7.75 7.29
N THR A 108 -3.69 6.85 7.40
CA THR A 108 -5.13 7.12 7.55
C THR A 108 -5.81 5.98 8.31
N ASP A 109 -6.85 6.31 9.07
CA ASP A 109 -7.79 5.40 9.75
C ASP A 109 -9.05 5.10 8.92
N ALA A 110 -9.06 5.48 7.63
CA ALA A 110 -10.16 5.21 6.72
C ALA A 110 -10.30 3.73 6.35
N CYS A 111 -11.42 3.37 5.72
CA CYS A 111 -11.81 2.00 5.33
C CYS A 111 -10.72 1.20 4.58
N SER A 112 -9.79 1.88 3.89
CA SER A 112 -8.66 1.25 3.22
C SER A 112 -7.76 0.45 4.17
N ALA A 113 -7.63 0.90 5.43
CA ALA A 113 -6.82 0.25 6.46
C ALA A 113 -7.24 -1.22 6.69
N ASP A 114 -8.54 -1.51 6.63
CA ASP A 114 -9.07 -2.84 6.86
C ASP A 114 -8.67 -3.84 5.76
N ALA A 115 -8.75 -3.44 4.50
CA ALA A 115 -8.26 -4.26 3.40
C ALA A 115 -6.75 -4.53 3.48
N VAL A 116 -5.97 -3.54 3.92
CA VAL A 116 -4.53 -3.72 4.18
C VAL A 116 -4.31 -4.82 5.22
N GLN A 117 -5.04 -4.78 6.34
CA GLN A 117 -4.91 -5.79 7.40
C GLN A 117 -5.20 -7.20 6.89
N VAL A 118 -6.30 -7.36 6.15
CA VAL A 118 -6.75 -8.65 5.64
C VAL A 118 -5.76 -9.25 4.64
N LEU A 119 -5.31 -8.45 3.66
CA LEU A 119 -4.51 -8.92 2.54
C LEU A 119 -3.04 -9.11 2.89
N THR A 120 -2.45 -8.17 3.63
CA THR A 120 -1.02 -8.24 3.98
C THR A 120 -0.79 -9.14 5.18
N GLY A 121 -1.82 -9.38 5.99
CA GLY A 121 -1.69 -10.07 7.28
C GLY A 121 -1.06 -9.21 8.35
N CYS A 122 -0.73 -7.94 8.08
CA CYS A 122 -0.30 -7.01 9.11
C CYS A 122 -1.50 -6.56 9.92
N THR A 123 -1.59 -6.90 11.20
CA THR A 123 -2.77 -6.56 12.02
C THR A 123 -2.37 -5.74 13.23
N PHE A 124 -3.32 -4.92 13.74
CA PHE A 124 -3.06 -4.09 14.92
C PHE A 124 -2.56 -4.92 16.11
N GLY A 125 -3.18 -6.07 16.36
CA GLY A 125 -2.82 -6.95 17.48
C GLY A 125 -1.43 -7.59 17.37
N LYS A 126 -0.90 -7.78 16.16
CA LYS A 126 0.47 -8.32 15.96
C LYS A 126 1.55 -7.25 16.05
N GLY A 127 1.18 -5.98 16.10
CA GLY A 127 2.12 -4.86 16.18
C GLY A 127 2.90 -4.57 14.89
N ASN A 128 2.62 -5.30 13.79
CA ASN A 128 3.17 -5.01 12.46
C ASN A 128 2.24 -4.18 11.57
N PHE A 129 1.12 -3.69 12.11
CA PHE A 129 0.28 -2.66 11.50
C PHE A 129 0.42 -1.35 12.28
N ILE A 130 1.04 -0.35 11.67
CA ILE A 130 1.38 0.93 12.30
C ILE A 130 0.52 2.02 11.68
N TYR A 131 -0.30 2.66 12.51
CA TYR A 131 -1.05 3.85 12.14
C TYR A 131 -0.24 5.12 12.40
N LYS A 132 -0.13 5.98 11.40
CA LYS A 132 0.33 7.37 11.51
C LYS A 132 -0.82 8.30 11.16
N ASP A 133 -1.25 9.12 12.11
CA ASP A 133 -2.38 10.03 11.93
C ASP A 133 -1.98 11.27 11.12
N HIS A 134 -1.84 11.09 9.80
CA HIS A 134 -1.52 12.17 8.87
C HIS A 134 -2.68 12.52 7.92
N GLY A 135 -3.77 11.73 7.95
CA GLY A 135 -4.91 11.89 7.06
C GLY A 135 -4.63 11.64 5.57
N LYS A 136 -3.55 10.91 5.23
CA LYS A 136 -3.15 10.63 3.84
C LYS A 136 -3.52 9.22 3.42
N MET A 137 -4.08 9.08 2.21
CA MET A 137 -4.33 7.77 1.58
C MET A 137 -3.02 7.14 1.09
N VAL A 138 -2.19 6.69 2.04
CA VAL A 138 -0.86 6.13 1.81
C VAL A 138 -0.70 4.84 2.59
N LEU A 139 -0.18 3.82 1.90
CA LEU A 139 0.33 2.59 2.47
C LEU A 139 1.84 2.52 2.22
N THR A 140 2.63 2.33 3.26
CA THR A 140 4.02 1.88 3.12
C THR A 140 4.09 0.43 3.59
N LEU A 141 4.58 -0.46 2.73
CA LEU A 141 4.76 -1.88 3.04
C LEU A 141 6.26 -2.21 3.02
N LEU A 142 6.73 -2.90 4.05
CA LEU A 142 8.15 -3.18 4.26
C LEU A 142 8.35 -4.69 4.48
N SER A 143 9.30 -5.30 3.79
CA SER A 143 9.69 -6.70 4.01
C SER A 143 10.90 -6.78 4.93
N ARG A 144 10.77 -7.50 6.06
CA ARG A 144 11.91 -7.79 6.93
C ARG A 144 12.89 -8.77 6.30
N LYS A 145 12.43 -9.60 5.35
CA LYS A 145 13.25 -10.61 4.67
C LYS A 145 14.23 -9.95 3.70
N THR A 146 13.78 -8.99 2.91
CA THR A 146 14.62 -8.33 1.88
C THR A 146 15.19 -7.00 2.35
N GLY A 147 14.62 -6.41 3.42
CA GLY A 147 14.93 -5.04 3.85
C GLY A 147 14.38 -3.97 2.92
N GLN A 148 13.62 -4.35 1.88
CA GLN A 148 13.03 -3.43 0.93
C GLN A 148 11.64 -2.97 1.38
N GLY A 149 11.20 -1.86 0.80
CA GLY A 149 9.87 -1.34 1.04
C GLY A 149 9.34 -0.56 -0.15
N VAL A 150 8.02 -0.46 -0.23
CA VAL A 150 7.30 0.33 -1.22
C VAL A 150 6.31 1.23 -0.53
N ARG A 151 6.27 2.49 -0.99
CA ARG A 151 5.26 3.48 -0.62
C ARG A 151 4.27 3.60 -1.77
N VAL A 152 3.00 3.34 -1.47
CA VAL A 152 1.86 3.40 -2.38
C VAL A 152 0.97 4.55 -1.94
N ALA A 153 0.98 5.64 -2.70
CA ALA A 153 0.20 6.84 -2.41
C ALA A 153 -0.89 7.05 -3.45
N LEU A 154 -2.14 7.24 -3.02
CA LEU A 154 -3.25 7.58 -3.92
C LEU A 154 -2.95 8.90 -4.64
N ARG A 155 -3.12 8.91 -5.96
CA ARG A 155 -2.95 10.11 -6.79
C ARG A 155 -4.15 11.04 -6.60
N PRO A 156 -3.97 12.37 -6.59
CA PRO A 156 -5.08 13.32 -6.51
C PRO A 156 -6.15 13.08 -7.58
N GLU A 157 -5.74 12.71 -8.78
CA GLU A 157 -6.62 12.50 -9.94
C GLU A 157 -7.43 11.21 -9.84
N ALA A 158 -6.93 10.22 -9.09
CA ALA A 158 -7.57 8.91 -8.89
C ALA A 158 -8.90 9.01 -8.13
N PHE A 159 -9.08 10.09 -7.38
CA PHE A 159 -10.28 10.32 -6.59
C PHE A 159 -10.73 11.78 -6.72
N SER A 160 -11.37 12.08 -7.84
CA SER A 160 -11.98 13.40 -8.03
C SER A 160 -13.25 13.52 -7.17
N PRO A 161 -13.41 14.60 -6.38
CA PRO A 161 -14.66 14.87 -5.68
C PRO A 161 -15.81 15.05 -6.67
N ASP A 162 -16.90 14.33 -6.46
CA ASP A 162 -18.17 14.54 -7.18
C ASP A 162 -19.11 15.20 -6.19
N ALA A 163 -19.56 16.41 -6.51
CA ALA A 163 -20.32 17.23 -5.59
C ALA A 163 -21.65 16.59 -5.19
N GLU A 164 -22.30 15.86 -6.12
CA GLU A 164 -23.54 15.12 -5.86
C GLU A 164 -23.27 13.99 -4.86
N HIS A 165 -22.28 13.13 -5.15
CA HIS A 165 -21.92 12.03 -4.27
C HIS A 165 -21.48 12.51 -2.87
N THR A 166 -20.70 13.59 -2.79
CA THR A 166 -20.30 14.18 -1.50
C THR A 166 -21.49 14.72 -0.71
N ALA A 167 -22.44 15.40 -1.37
CA ALA A 167 -23.65 15.88 -0.71
C ALA A 167 -24.51 14.71 -0.19
N LEU A 168 -24.65 13.66 -0.98
CA LEU A 168 -25.42 12.47 -0.61
C LEU A 168 -24.77 11.70 0.55
N ILE A 169 -23.44 11.51 0.55
CA ILE A 169 -22.74 10.91 1.70
C ILE A 169 -23.09 11.63 3.00
N ARG A 170 -23.06 12.97 2.99
CA ARG A 170 -23.37 13.76 4.19
C ARG A 170 -24.79 13.52 4.69
N LYS A 171 -25.78 13.54 3.78
CA LYS A 171 -27.18 13.29 4.14
C LYS A 171 -27.40 11.86 4.65
N VAL A 172 -26.78 10.87 4.02
CA VAL A 172 -26.90 9.46 4.44
C VAL A 172 -26.28 9.26 5.82
N MET A 173 -25.08 9.79 6.07
CA MET A 173 -24.41 9.70 7.38
C MET A 173 -25.16 10.45 8.48
N ALA A 174 -25.82 11.57 8.16
CA ALA A 174 -26.67 12.31 9.09
C ALA A 174 -28.03 11.64 9.34
N GLY A 175 -28.41 10.60 8.56
CA GLY A 175 -29.73 9.99 8.63
C GLY A 175 -30.86 10.83 8.00
N GLU A 176 -30.52 11.87 7.26
CA GLU A 176 -31.43 12.87 6.66
C GLU A 176 -31.81 12.56 5.21
N ALA A 177 -31.15 11.59 4.58
CA ALA A 177 -31.40 11.23 3.19
C ALA A 177 -32.79 10.58 3.01
N SER A 178 -33.56 11.11 2.07
CA SER A 178 -34.78 10.48 1.55
C SER A 178 -34.49 9.14 0.87
N GLU A 179 -35.52 8.33 0.63
CA GLU A 179 -35.37 7.04 -0.04
C GLU A 179 -34.74 7.18 -1.44
N ALA A 180 -35.20 8.14 -2.24
CA ALA A 180 -34.63 8.42 -3.56
C ALA A 180 -33.15 8.85 -3.48
N GLU A 181 -32.78 9.64 -2.47
CA GLU A 181 -31.37 10.02 -2.24
C GLU A 181 -30.50 8.83 -1.80
N ARG A 182 -31.05 7.89 -1.03
CA ARG A 182 -30.35 6.65 -0.66
C ARG A 182 -30.11 5.76 -1.86
N THR A 183 -31.12 5.56 -2.71
CA THR A 183 -30.95 4.81 -3.97
C THR A 183 -29.90 5.47 -4.87
N ARG A 184 -29.97 6.81 -5.02
CA ARG A 184 -29.00 7.55 -5.83
C ARG A 184 -27.59 7.48 -5.25
N PHE A 185 -27.46 7.53 -3.93
CA PHE A 185 -26.19 7.34 -3.23
C PHE A 185 -25.62 5.95 -3.55
N GLU A 186 -26.40 4.89 -3.39
CA GLU A 186 -25.97 3.50 -3.64
C GLU A 186 -25.47 3.32 -5.08
N GLU A 187 -26.18 3.86 -6.08
CA GLU A 187 -25.78 3.82 -7.49
C GLU A 187 -24.42 4.48 -7.72
N LEU A 188 -24.24 5.72 -7.23
CA LEU A 188 -22.98 6.46 -7.39
C LEU A 188 -21.84 5.82 -6.60
N HIS A 189 -22.14 5.30 -5.41
CA HIS A 189 -21.17 4.65 -4.54
C HIS A 189 -20.66 3.34 -5.16
N LEU A 190 -21.56 2.57 -5.76
CA LEU A 190 -21.24 1.35 -6.49
C LEU A 190 -20.48 1.67 -7.77
N LYS A 191 -20.91 2.68 -8.54
CA LYS A 191 -20.19 3.13 -9.74
C LYS A 191 -18.74 3.48 -9.41
N ARG A 192 -18.52 4.32 -8.39
CA ARG A 192 -17.16 4.69 -7.93
C ARG A 192 -16.34 3.49 -7.47
N THR A 193 -16.97 2.54 -6.78
CA THR A 193 -16.31 1.29 -6.38
C THR A 193 -15.82 0.53 -7.62
N ARG A 194 -16.65 0.40 -8.66
CA ARG A 194 -16.27 -0.27 -9.91
C ARG A 194 -15.15 0.47 -10.63
N ASP A 195 -15.29 1.78 -10.80
CA ASP A 195 -14.28 2.64 -11.45
C ASP A 195 -12.89 2.45 -10.78
N LEU A 196 -12.83 2.43 -9.45
CA LEU A 196 -11.60 2.19 -8.69
C LEU A 196 -11.04 0.77 -8.84
N LEU A 197 -11.91 -0.24 -8.92
CA LEU A 197 -11.48 -1.63 -9.07
C LEU A 197 -10.98 -1.94 -10.48
N GLU A 198 -11.46 -1.24 -11.49
CA GLU A 198 -11.12 -1.46 -12.91
C GLU A 198 -9.96 -0.57 -13.39
N ALA A 199 -9.72 0.58 -12.74
CA ALA A 199 -8.67 1.51 -13.15
C ALA A 199 -7.25 0.87 -13.12
N PRO A 200 -6.34 1.21 -14.05
CA PRO A 200 -4.94 0.79 -13.99
C PRO A 200 -4.27 1.24 -12.68
N THR A 201 -3.35 0.43 -12.17
CA THR A 201 -2.67 0.72 -10.89
C THR A 201 -1.92 2.06 -10.93
N GLU A 202 -1.30 2.40 -12.06
CA GLU A 202 -0.55 3.64 -12.30
C GLU A 202 -1.45 4.87 -12.43
N ALA A 203 -2.73 4.67 -12.80
CA ALA A 203 -3.72 5.73 -12.77
C ALA A 203 -4.14 6.05 -11.32
N LEU A 204 -4.14 5.04 -10.44
CA LEU A 204 -4.57 5.17 -9.06
C LEU A 204 -3.46 5.63 -8.12
N PHE A 205 -2.23 5.14 -8.29
CA PHE A 205 -1.20 5.23 -7.27
C PHE A 205 0.14 5.71 -7.83
N ASN A 206 0.86 6.48 -7.01
CA ASN A 206 2.30 6.67 -7.15
C ASN A 206 3.02 5.63 -6.29
N LEU A 207 3.77 4.72 -6.92
CA LEU A 207 4.57 3.69 -6.25
C LEU A 207 6.04 4.10 -6.26
N THR A 208 6.63 4.27 -5.09
CA THR A 208 8.06 4.59 -4.93
C THR A 208 8.72 3.66 -3.93
N PRO A 209 10.04 3.40 -4.03
CA PRO A 209 10.78 2.76 -2.94
C PRO A 209 10.53 3.50 -1.61
N ALA A 210 10.39 2.76 -0.53
CA ALA A 210 10.20 3.34 0.80
C ALA A 210 11.55 3.83 1.36
N GLU A 211 11.56 5.06 1.85
CA GLU A 211 12.73 5.66 2.53
C GLU A 211 12.65 5.51 4.06
N THR A 212 11.57 4.90 4.57
CA THR A 212 11.35 4.78 6.01
C THR A 212 12.19 3.64 6.58
N PRO A 213 12.87 3.84 7.73
CA PRO A 213 13.58 2.75 8.39
C PRO A 213 12.61 1.66 8.85
N MET A 214 13.06 0.41 8.80
CA MET A 214 12.30 -0.75 9.26
C MET A 214 11.90 -0.58 10.74
N PRO A 215 10.60 -0.55 11.08
CA PRO A 215 10.16 -0.50 12.46
C PRO A 215 10.60 -1.73 13.26
N ALA A 216 10.86 -1.55 14.55
CA ALA A 216 11.18 -2.65 15.45
C ALA A 216 10.01 -3.65 15.54
N LYS A 217 10.30 -4.89 15.94
CA LYS A 217 9.26 -5.86 16.27
C LYS A 217 8.49 -5.46 17.52
N ALA A 218 7.27 -5.97 17.67
CA ALA A 218 6.50 -5.82 18.88
C ALA A 218 7.28 -6.39 20.08
N ARG A 219 7.15 -5.74 21.25
CA ARG A 219 7.82 -6.16 22.48
C ARG A 219 6.78 -6.63 23.49
N ILE A 220 7.09 -7.72 24.17
CA ILE A 220 6.32 -8.19 25.32
C ILE A 220 6.99 -7.63 26.57
N GLU A 221 6.21 -6.95 27.40
CA GLU A 221 6.68 -6.33 28.65
C GLU A 221 5.85 -6.87 29.84
N PRO A 222 6.49 -7.17 30.99
CA PRO A 222 5.74 -7.43 32.20
C PRO A 222 4.96 -6.17 32.60
N SER A 223 3.70 -6.34 32.99
CA SER A 223 2.88 -5.21 33.41
C SER A 223 3.37 -4.59 34.72
N ALA A 224 3.28 -3.26 34.82
CA ALA A 224 3.41 -2.51 36.06
C ALA A 224 2.06 -1.86 36.41
N LEU A 225 1.79 -1.63 37.69
CA LEU A 225 0.52 -1.03 38.11
C LEU A 225 0.59 0.50 37.98
N CYS A 226 -0.43 1.11 37.38
CA CYS A 226 -0.60 2.56 37.41
C CYS A 226 -0.81 3.05 38.85
N ALA A 227 -0.04 4.04 39.29
CA ALA A 227 -0.16 4.56 40.65
C ALA A 227 -1.45 5.36 40.91
N ARG A 228 -2.24 5.69 39.87
CA ARG A 228 -3.52 6.40 40.00
C ARG A 228 -4.72 5.46 39.96
N CYS A 229 -4.87 4.65 38.90
CA CYS A 229 -6.02 3.75 38.75
C CYS A 229 -5.77 2.31 39.24
N GLY A 230 -4.52 1.91 39.45
CA GLY A 230 -4.15 0.54 39.86
C GLY A 230 -4.18 -0.50 38.74
N GLU A 231 -4.51 -0.12 37.49
CA GLU A 231 -4.61 -1.06 36.37
C GLU A 231 -3.22 -1.53 35.88
N PRO A 232 -3.04 -2.82 35.56
CA PRO A 232 -1.82 -3.33 34.92
C PRO A 232 -1.61 -2.68 33.55
N THR A 233 -0.45 -2.05 33.38
CA THR A 233 -0.11 -1.26 32.20
C THR A 233 1.27 -1.67 31.68
N MET A 234 1.46 -1.65 30.36
CA MET A 234 2.80 -1.79 29.77
C MET A 234 3.69 -0.61 30.21
N PRO A 235 4.86 -0.87 30.84
CA PRO A 235 5.76 0.19 31.30
C PRO A 235 6.12 1.21 30.21
N SER A 236 6.32 0.80 28.96
CA SER A 236 6.59 1.71 27.83
C SER A 236 5.44 2.65 27.46
N LYS A 237 4.26 2.47 28.07
CA LYS A 237 3.06 3.32 27.90
C LYS A 237 2.73 4.12 29.17
N MET A 238 3.67 4.20 30.11
CA MET A 238 3.54 4.99 31.34
C MET A 238 4.48 6.19 31.29
N GLU A 239 4.11 7.27 31.98
CA GLU A 239 4.94 8.44 32.20
C GLU A 239 5.25 8.60 33.70
N THR A 240 6.40 9.20 34.01
CA THR A 240 6.78 9.49 35.39
C THR A 240 6.23 10.85 35.80
N VAL A 241 5.30 10.88 36.75
CA VAL A 241 4.73 12.10 37.35
C VAL A 241 4.98 12.05 38.85
N ASP A 242 5.67 13.06 39.39
CA ASP A 242 6.04 13.14 40.81
C ASP A 242 6.71 11.86 41.35
N GLY A 243 7.58 11.25 40.54
CA GLY A 243 8.29 10.01 40.88
C GLY A 243 7.43 8.74 40.84
N ARG A 244 6.16 8.83 40.39
CA ARG A 244 5.24 7.69 40.25
C ARG A 244 4.98 7.38 38.78
N GLN A 245 4.80 6.10 38.47
CA GLN A 245 4.43 5.65 37.13
C GLN A 245 2.92 5.80 36.92
N ILE A 246 2.51 6.58 35.93
CA ILE A 246 1.11 6.87 35.60
C ILE A 246 0.82 6.44 34.16
N CYS A 247 -0.24 5.66 33.96
CA CYS A 247 -0.65 5.25 32.61
C CYS A 247 -1.18 6.44 31.80
N ARG A 248 -1.04 6.40 30.47
CA ARG A 248 -1.52 7.46 29.57
C ARG A 248 -3.02 7.79 29.69
N GLY A 249 -3.86 6.85 30.10
CA GLY A 249 -5.29 7.10 30.34
C GLY A 249 -5.57 7.91 31.62
N CYS A 250 -4.59 7.99 32.53
CA CYS A 250 -4.65 8.76 33.75
C CYS A 250 -3.87 10.07 33.67
N LEU A 251 -3.13 10.34 32.59
CA LEU A 251 -2.48 11.64 32.40
C LEU A 251 -3.52 12.68 32.03
#